data_AF-A0A2V9B4B4-F1
#
_entry.id   AF-A0A2V9B4B4-F1
#
_cell.length_a   1.000
_cell.length_b   1.000
_cell.length_c   1.000
_cell.angle_alpha   90.00
_cell.angle_beta   90.00
_cell.angle_gamma   90.00
#
_symmetry.space_group_name_H-M   'P 1'
#
loop_
_entity.id
_entity.type
_entity.pdbx_description
1 polymer ?
#
loop_
_entity_poly.entity_id
_entity_poly.type
_entity_poly.pdbx_seq_one_letter_code
_entity_poly.pdbx_strand_id
1 'polypeptide(L)'
;MQEVAGYIAPYLPASHFQLVLSVISLFRDSGMCPSSNRRRSPRSSNFRDAQGAPVNQDQLLLRLLDEAYEKSAWHGPNLRQSVRGVSAKQAAWRPGPGRHNIWEVTLHAAYWKYAVRRRIERGKRGAFALKGSNFFPRPEPGKLTEAAWRAERDLLEREHRALCVTVRNAQRKGLPAKLLRQICGVCFHDIYHAGQIRLLRRLQEERGKK
;
A
#
# COMPACT_ATOMS: atom_id res chain seq x y z
N MET A 1 17.17 14.39 -6.87
CA MET A 1 16.22 13.47 -7.56
C MET A 1 16.90 12.74 -8.72
N GLN A 2 18.17 12.37 -8.59
CA GLN A 2 18.93 11.61 -9.61
C GLN A 2 19.39 10.23 -9.09
N GLU A 3 19.31 9.96 -7.79
CA GLU A 3 19.85 8.73 -7.19
C GLU A 3 18.89 7.53 -7.13
N VAL A 4 17.60 7.70 -7.47
CA VAL A 4 16.63 6.58 -7.44
C VAL A 4 16.48 5.90 -8.81
N ALA A 5 16.93 6.54 -9.89
CA ALA A 5 16.86 5.99 -11.24
C ALA A 5 17.90 4.89 -11.52
N GLY A 6 18.99 4.83 -10.73
CA GLY A 6 20.07 3.87 -10.96
C GLY A 6 19.79 2.43 -10.54
N TYR A 7 18.71 2.16 -9.80
CA TYR A 7 18.49 0.85 -9.16
C TYR A 7 17.40 -0.03 -9.79
N ILE A 8 16.72 0.45 -10.84
CA ILE A 8 15.59 -0.26 -11.48
C ILE A 8 15.83 -0.54 -12.97
N ALA A 9 17.00 -0.15 -13.49
CA ALA A 9 17.28 -0.12 -14.93
C ALA A 9 17.47 -1.48 -15.64
N PRO A 10 17.82 -2.64 -15.02
CA PRO A 10 18.09 -3.83 -15.82
C PRO A 10 16.88 -4.76 -16.12
N TYR A 11 15.64 -4.46 -15.68
CA TYR A 11 14.54 -5.45 -15.77
C TYR A 11 13.19 -4.96 -16.34
N LEU A 12 13.17 -3.91 -17.17
CA LEU A 12 11.94 -3.47 -17.84
C LEU A 12 12.10 -3.46 -19.37
N PRO A 13 11.18 -4.09 -20.14
CA PRO A 13 11.18 -4.00 -21.59
C PRO A 13 10.87 -2.56 -22.06
N ALA A 14 11.50 -2.15 -23.16
CA ALA A 14 11.56 -0.78 -23.68
C ALA A 14 10.20 -0.10 -24.00
N SER A 15 9.08 -0.82 -23.93
CA SER A 15 7.74 -0.29 -24.25
C SER A 15 7.08 0.50 -23.11
N HIS A 16 7.71 0.66 -21.94
CA HIS A 16 7.14 1.41 -20.80
C HIS A 16 7.80 2.76 -20.49
N PHE A 17 8.83 3.17 -21.25
CA PHE A 17 9.49 4.47 -21.02
C PHE A 17 8.65 5.67 -21.47
N GLN A 18 7.79 5.50 -22.48
CA GLN A 18 7.02 6.62 -23.05
C GLN A 18 5.88 7.11 -22.14
N LEU A 19 5.28 6.23 -21.33
CA LEU A 19 4.14 6.58 -20.46
C LEU A 19 4.55 7.34 -19.19
N VAL A 20 5.78 7.17 -18.72
CA VAL A 20 6.29 7.86 -17.52
C VAL A 20 6.71 9.30 -17.86
N LEU A 21 7.19 9.55 -19.08
CA LEU A 21 7.59 10.89 -19.52
C LEU A 21 6.41 11.80 -19.84
N SER A 22 5.27 11.27 -20.32
CA SER A 22 4.06 12.06 -20.60
C SER A 22 3.40 12.66 -19.35
N VAL A 23 3.49 11.98 -18.20
CA VAL A 23 2.94 12.49 -16.92
C VAL A 23 3.83 13.59 -16.32
N ILE A 24 5.14 13.55 -16.60
CA ILE A 24 6.10 14.55 -16.10
C ILE A 24 6.01 15.86 -16.91
N SER A 25 5.65 15.79 -18.20
CA SER A 25 5.50 16.99 -19.04
C SER A 25 4.28 17.85 -18.69
N LEU A 26 3.24 17.29 -18.06
CA LEU A 26 2.01 18.01 -17.70
C LEU A 26 2.12 18.90 -16.45
N PHE A 27 3.24 18.84 -15.71
CA PHE A 27 3.47 19.67 -14.52
C PHE A 27 4.41 20.87 -14.76
N ARG A 28 4.86 21.07 -16.00
CA ARG A 28 5.87 22.10 -16.33
C ARG A 28 5.29 23.42 -16.87
N ASP A 29 3.98 23.48 -17.18
CA ASP A 29 3.34 24.65 -17.83
C ASP A 29 2.38 25.46 -16.94
N SER A 30 2.54 25.43 -15.62
CA SER A 30 1.81 26.34 -14.73
C SER A 30 2.78 27.35 -14.10
N GLY A 31 3.26 28.26 -14.94
CA GLY A 31 4.06 29.40 -14.51
C GLY A 31 3.31 30.25 -13.49
N MET A 32 3.82 30.29 -12.25
CA MET A 32 3.47 31.30 -11.25
C MET A 32 4.61 31.38 -10.22
N CYS A 33 5.58 32.26 -10.50
CA CYS A 33 6.50 32.78 -9.50
C CYS A 33 5.88 34.06 -8.92
N PRO A 34 5.90 34.22 -7.59
CA PRO A 34 6.28 35.52 -7.05
C PRO A 34 7.43 35.38 -6.05
N SER A 35 8.37 36.30 -6.16
CA SER A 35 9.39 36.57 -5.15
C SER A 35 8.75 37.07 -3.85
N SER A 36 9.25 36.59 -2.71
CA SER A 36 9.67 37.43 -1.58
C SER A 36 10.05 36.56 -0.39
N ASN A 37 11.24 36.84 0.12
CA ASN A 37 11.76 36.32 1.37
C ASN A 37 10.88 36.79 2.53
N ARG A 38 10.19 35.87 3.20
CA ARG A 38 9.58 36.11 4.51
C ARG A 38 9.68 34.83 5.32
N ARG A 39 10.56 34.80 6.32
CA ARG A 39 10.58 33.75 7.35
C ARG A 39 9.21 33.74 8.04
N ARG A 40 8.32 32.87 7.61
CA ARG A 40 7.07 32.60 8.33
C ARG A 40 7.39 31.62 9.45
N SER A 41 7.20 32.08 10.69
CA SER A 41 7.01 31.21 11.86
C SER A 41 6.03 30.08 11.51
N PRO A 42 6.20 28.84 12.01
CA PRO A 42 5.27 27.77 11.71
C PRO A 42 3.92 28.14 12.31
N ARG A 43 2.98 28.58 11.47
CA ARG A 43 1.56 28.60 11.83
C ARG A 43 1.20 27.17 12.20
N SER A 44 0.83 26.94 13.46
CA SER A 44 0.21 25.70 13.92
C SER A 44 -0.88 25.29 12.93
N SER A 45 -0.86 24.06 12.43
CA SER A 45 -1.87 23.58 11.49
C SER A 45 -3.25 23.67 12.15
N ASN A 46 -4.18 24.42 11.55
CA ASN A 46 -5.57 24.54 12.01
C ASN A 46 -6.41 23.27 11.78
N PHE A 47 -5.79 22.15 11.41
CA PHE A 47 -6.49 20.88 11.23
C PHE A 47 -6.87 20.30 12.60
N ARG A 48 -8.17 20.15 12.83
CA ARG A 48 -8.74 19.55 14.03
C ARG A 48 -9.36 18.19 13.69
N ASP A 49 -9.31 17.26 14.65
CA ASP A 49 -9.98 15.97 14.53
C ASP A 49 -11.50 16.11 14.73
N ALA A 50 -12.23 15.00 14.68
CA ALA A 50 -13.68 14.98 14.88
C ALA A 50 -14.11 15.43 16.31
N GLN A 51 -13.17 15.54 17.24
CA GLN A 51 -13.36 15.99 18.62
C GLN A 51 -12.84 17.43 18.84
N GLY A 52 -12.37 18.10 17.78
CA GLY A 52 -11.87 19.47 17.86
C GLY A 52 -10.44 19.60 18.38
N ALA A 53 -9.69 18.51 18.63
CA ALA A 53 -8.30 18.59 19.05
C ALA A 53 -7.36 18.81 17.86
N PRO A 54 -6.25 19.56 18.01
CA PRO A 54 -5.29 19.76 16.92
C PRO A 54 -4.67 18.43 16.49
N VAL A 55 -4.80 18.11 15.20
CA VAL A 55 -4.24 16.89 14.62
C VAL A 55 -2.72 17.03 14.55
N ASN A 56 -2.03 16.20 15.32
CA ASN A 56 -0.58 16.10 15.20
C ASN A 56 -0.19 15.02 14.17
N GLN A 57 1.09 15.02 13.78
CA GLN A 57 1.62 14.09 12.77
C GLN A 57 1.36 12.62 13.13
N ASP A 58 1.40 12.28 14.42
CA ASP A 58 1.24 10.90 14.87
C ASP A 58 -0.20 10.41 14.73
N GLN A 59 -1.17 11.26 15.09
CA GLN A 59 -2.58 11.00 14.87
C GLN A 59 -2.91 10.89 13.39
N LEU A 60 -2.33 11.76 12.55
CA LEU A 60 -2.51 11.69 11.09
C LEU A 60 -1.99 10.36 10.53
N LEU A 61 -0.83 9.89 10.99
CA LEU A 61 -0.24 8.64 10.49
C LEU A 61 -1.09 7.41 10.84
N LEU A 62 -1.61 7.35 12.08
CA LEU A 62 -2.52 6.27 12.50
C LEU A 62 -3.83 6.32 11.72
N ARG A 63 -4.37 7.52 11.48
CA ARG A 63 -5.56 7.70 10.63
C ARG A 63 -5.33 7.21 9.20
N LEU A 64 -4.17 7.50 8.61
CA LEU A 64 -3.82 7.01 7.27
C LEU A 64 -3.72 5.48 7.23
N LEU A 65 -3.16 4.84 8.25
CA LEU A 65 -3.12 3.37 8.34
C LEU A 65 -4.53 2.77 8.42
N ASP A 66 -5.39 3.38 9.24
CA ASP A 66 -6.78 2.95 9.41
C ASP A 66 -7.56 3.09 8.10
N GLU A 67 -7.51 4.26 7.44
CA GLU A 67 -8.23 4.54 6.19
C GLU A 67 -7.71 3.69 5.02
N ALA A 68 -6.40 3.43 4.95
CA ALA A 68 -5.82 2.61 3.89
C ALA A 68 -6.23 1.13 3.97
N TYR A 69 -6.53 0.63 5.18
CA TYR A 69 -6.78 -0.80 5.38
C TYR A 69 -8.21 -1.14 5.80
N GLU A 70 -8.81 -0.51 6.80
CA GLU A 70 -10.06 -1.01 7.40
C GLU A 70 -11.18 0.01 7.58
N LYS A 71 -10.87 1.26 7.94
CA LYS A 71 -11.88 2.31 8.13
C LYS A 71 -12.30 2.89 6.78
N SER A 72 -13.56 3.33 6.72
CA SER A 72 -14.09 4.00 5.53
C SER A 72 -13.25 5.23 5.19
N ALA A 73 -12.94 5.38 3.91
CA ALA A 73 -12.14 6.47 3.39
C ALA A 73 -12.87 7.16 2.23
N TRP A 74 -12.60 8.45 2.04
CA TRP A 74 -13.24 9.26 0.99
C TRP A 74 -12.85 8.80 -0.43
N HIS A 75 -11.64 8.24 -0.58
CA HIS A 75 -11.07 7.82 -1.86
C HIS A 75 -11.60 6.47 -2.36
N GLY A 76 -12.67 5.95 -1.75
CA GLY A 76 -13.29 4.67 -2.11
C GLY A 76 -12.80 3.49 -1.25
N PRO A 77 -13.00 2.25 -1.73
CA PRO A 77 -12.71 1.05 -0.95
C PRO A 77 -11.24 0.94 -0.53
N ASN A 78 -11.02 0.65 0.75
CA ASN A 78 -9.71 0.31 1.27
C ASN A 78 -9.31 -1.14 0.93
N LEU A 79 -8.10 -1.56 1.33
CA LEU A 79 -7.60 -2.90 0.98
C LEU A 79 -8.49 -4.03 1.54
N ARG A 80 -8.88 -3.96 2.82
CA ARG A 80 -9.72 -4.99 3.46
C ARG A 80 -11.09 -5.09 2.80
N GLN A 81 -11.70 -3.95 2.46
CA GLN A 81 -12.98 -3.89 1.77
C GLN A 81 -12.86 -4.44 0.34
N SER A 82 -11.73 -4.23 -0.33
CA SER A 82 -11.51 -4.71 -1.71
C SER A 82 -11.43 -6.23 -1.81
N VAL A 83 -10.83 -6.89 -0.81
CA VAL A 83 -10.77 -8.37 -0.70
C VAL A 83 -12.02 -8.99 -0.08
N ARG A 84 -12.91 -8.19 0.52
CA ARG A 84 -14.13 -8.69 1.17
C ARG A 84 -15.06 -9.33 0.14
N GLY A 85 -15.55 -10.52 0.49
CA GLY A 85 -16.50 -11.29 -0.33
C GLY A 85 -15.90 -11.95 -1.57
N VAL A 86 -14.57 -11.88 -1.75
CA VAL A 86 -13.88 -12.59 -2.84
C VAL A 86 -13.74 -14.06 -2.46
N SER A 87 -14.23 -14.99 -3.30
CA SER A 87 -14.03 -16.43 -3.14
C SER A 87 -12.63 -16.87 -3.57
N ALA A 88 -12.18 -18.07 -3.18
CA ALA A 88 -10.91 -18.63 -3.61
C ALA A 88 -10.79 -18.73 -5.14
N LYS A 89 -11.88 -19.11 -5.82
CA LYS A 89 -11.95 -19.16 -7.29
C LYS A 89 -11.78 -17.77 -7.91
N GLN A 90 -12.41 -16.76 -7.33
CA GLN A 90 -12.22 -15.36 -7.78
C GLN A 90 -10.79 -14.88 -7.50
N ALA A 91 -10.26 -15.21 -6.31
CA ALA A 91 -8.93 -14.81 -5.89
C ALA A 91 -7.83 -15.37 -6.80
N ALA A 92 -8.00 -16.62 -7.25
CA ALA A 92 -7.06 -17.34 -8.11
C ALA A 92 -7.08 -16.91 -9.59
N TRP A 93 -8.15 -16.25 -10.04
CA TRP A 93 -8.34 -15.89 -11.44
C TRP A 93 -7.30 -14.87 -11.92
N ARG A 94 -6.73 -15.12 -13.11
CA ARG A 94 -5.76 -14.22 -13.75
C ARG A 94 -6.39 -13.51 -14.95
N PRO A 95 -6.10 -12.21 -15.15
CA PRO A 95 -6.55 -11.47 -16.32
C PRO A 95 -5.78 -11.84 -17.59
N GLY A 96 -4.61 -12.47 -17.46
CA GLY A 96 -3.81 -12.96 -18.58
C GLY A 96 -2.51 -13.63 -18.12
N PRO A 97 -1.74 -14.20 -19.06
CA PRO A 97 -0.43 -14.82 -18.77
C PRO A 97 0.52 -13.83 -18.09
N GLY A 98 1.24 -14.29 -17.06
CA GLY A 98 2.21 -13.46 -16.32
C GLY A 98 1.59 -12.30 -15.52
N ARG A 99 0.26 -12.21 -15.41
CA ARG A 99 -0.41 -11.17 -14.60
C ARG A 99 -0.81 -11.69 -13.24
N HIS A 100 -0.65 -10.86 -12.22
CA HIS A 100 -1.00 -11.21 -10.86
C HIS A 100 -2.51 -11.34 -10.66
N ASN A 101 -2.90 -12.30 -9.83
CA ASN A 101 -4.28 -12.44 -9.37
C ASN A 101 -4.49 -11.73 -8.01
N ILE A 102 -5.73 -11.67 -7.55
CA ILE A 102 -6.09 -11.00 -6.29
C ILE A 102 -5.39 -11.67 -5.10
N TRP A 103 -5.25 -13.00 -5.13
CA TRP A 103 -4.61 -13.75 -4.07
C TRP A 103 -3.14 -13.34 -3.88
N GLU A 104 -2.39 -13.25 -4.97
CA GLU A 104 -0.98 -12.82 -4.98
C GLU A 104 -0.81 -11.38 -4.53
N VAL A 105 -1.69 -10.48 -4.99
CA VAL A 105 -1.70 -9.07 -4.58
C VAL A 105 -2.00 -8.93 -3.09
N THR A 106 -2.85 -9.78 -2.54
CA THR A 106 -3.20 -9.78 -1.11
C THR A 106 -2.01 -10.18 -0.25
N LEU A 107 -1.29 -11.25 -0.62
CA LEU A 107 -0.06 -11.64 0.06
C LEU A 107 1.05 -10.61 -0.09
N HIS A 108 1.15 -9.98 -1.26
CA HIS A 108 2.10 -8.90 -1.51
C HIS A 108 1.93 -7.74 -0.53
N ALA A 109 0.68 -7.32 -0.29
CA ALA A 109 0.37 -6.32 0.73
C ALA A 109 0.75 -6.80 2.15
N ALA A 110 0.49 -8.06 2.50
CA ALA A 110 0.89 -8.63 3.79
C ALA A 110 2.42 -8.60 3.98
N TYR A 111 3.17 -8.95 2.93
CA TYR A 111 4.63 -8.94 2.95
C TYR A 111 5.21 -7.54 3.17
N TRP A 112 4.68 -6.50 2.50
CA TRP A 112 5.19 -5.14 2.69
C TRP A 112 4.89 -4.58 4.08
N LYS A 113 3.75 -4.96 4.69
CA LYS A 113 3.46 -4.64 6.09
C LYS A 113 4.50 -5.24 7.02
N TYR A 114 4.79 -6.53 6.86
CA TYR A 114 5.88 -7.20 7.56
C TYR A 114 7.22 -6.49 7.36
N ALA A 115 7.57 -6.16 6.11
CA ALA A 115 8.86 -5.57 5.76
C ALA A 115 9.04 -4.18 6.40
N VAL A 116 8.00 -3.35 6.39
CA VAL A 116 8.02 -2.03 7.06
C VAL A 116 8.08 -2.20 8.57
N ARG A 117 7.27 -3.10 9.15
CA ARG A 117 7.31 -3.41 10.59
C ARG A 117 8.72 -3.82 11.04
N ARG A 118 9.37 -4.73 10.32
CA ARG A 118 10.75 -5.17 10.58
C ARG A 118 11.76 -4.03 10.58
N ARG A 119 11.59 -3.04 9.70
CA ARG A 119 12.47 -1.86 9.65
C ARG A 119 12.27 -0.97 10.88
N ILE A 120 11.03 -0.80 11.35
CA ILE A 120 10.73 -0.04 12.58
C ILE A 120 11.32 -0.75 13.80
N GLU A 121 11.21 -2.08 13.85
CA GLU A 121 11.77 -2.91 14.92
C GLU A 121 13.30 -3.05 14.88
N ARG A 122 13.99 -2.33 13.97
CA ARG A 122 15.45 -2.39 13.75
C ARG A 122 15.96 -3.82 13.50
N GLY A 123 15.17 -4.62 12.79
CA GLY A 123 15.59 -5.95 12.38
C GLY A 123 15.60 -7.00 13.49
N LYS A 124 14.86 -6.79 14.61
CA LYS A 124 14.62 -7.86 15.59
C LYS A 124 14.20 -9.17 14.89
N ARG A 125 14.62 -10.30 15.48
CA ARG A 125 14.44 -11.65 14.92
C ARG A 125 12.97 -11.90 14.56
N GLY A 126 12.77 -12.55 13.42
CA GLY A 126 11.46 -12.86 12.84
C GLY A 126 11.59 -12.98 11.32
N ALA A 127 10.94 -13.98 10.72
CA ALA A 127 10.82 -14.12 9.28
C ALA A 127 9.37 -13.86 8.88
N PHE A 128 9.14 -13.53 7.61
CA PHE A 128 7.79 -13.57 7.08
C PHE A 128 7.27 -15.01 7.14
N ALA A 129 5.97 -15.19 7.33
CA ALA A 129 5.37 -16.52 7.49
C ALA A 129 5.60 -17.45 6.27
N LEU A 130 5.80 -16.88 5.09
CA LEU A 130 6.03 -17.61 3.85
C LEU A 130 7.50 -17.47 3.39
N LYS A 131 8.06 -18.55 2.84
CA LYS A 131 9.38 -18.53 2.19
C LYS A 131 9.29 -17.83 0.84
N GLY A 132 10.29 -17.01 0.52
CA GLY A 132 10.35 -16.22 -0.72
C GLY A 132 10.24 -14.72 -0.46
N SER A 133 10.03 -13.95 -1.52
CA SER A 133 9.96 -12.49 -1.45
C SER A 133 8.81 -11.94 -2.27
N ASN A 134 8.04 -11.05 -1.65
CA ASN A 134 7.19 -10.04 -2.29
C ASN A 134 5.99 -10.51 -3.12
N PHE A 135 6.16 -11.45 -4.04
CA PHE A 135 5.09 -12.06 -4.83
C PHE A 135 5.23 -13.57 -4.74
N PHE A 136 4.25 -14.21 -4.11
CA PHE A 136 4.20 -15.64 -3.91
C PHE A 136 3.20 -16.21 -4.89
N PRO A 137 3.58 -17.13 -5.79
CA PRO A 137 2.63 -17.73 -6.73
C PRO A 137 1.45 -18.34 -5.99
N ARG A 138 0.23 -17.95 -6.38
CA ARG A 138 -1.01 -18.46 -5.80
C ARG A 138 -2.08 -18.80 -6.84
N PRO A 139 -2.97 -19.76 -6.54
CA PRO A 139 -2.91 -20.69 -5.39
C PRO A 139 -1.73 -21.66 -5.54
N GLU A 140 -1.29 -22.27 -4.43
CA GLU A 140 -0.34 -23.39 -4.52
C GLU A 140 -1.00 -24.59 -5.24
N PRO A 141 -0.22 -25.44 -5.94
CA PRO A 141 -0.76 -26.62 -6.60
C PRO A 141 -1.61 -27.47 -5.64
N GLY A 142 -2.84 -27.80 -6.03
CA GLY A 142 -3.79 -28.55 -5.20
C GLY A 142 -4.39 -27.80 -4.01
N LYS A 143 -4.13 -26.49 -3.85
CA LYS A 143 -4.60 -25.67 -2.71
C LYS A 143 -5.62 -24.60 -3.11
N LEU A 144 -6.37 -24.79 -4.20
CA LEU A 144 -7.52 -23.95 -4.54
C LEU A 144 -8.71 -24.28 -3.62
N THR A 145 -8.68 -23.75 -2.40
CA THR A 145 -9.73 -23.96 -1.40
C THR A 145 -10.06 -22.66 -0.66
N GLU A 146 -11.30 -22.53 -0.19
CA GLU A 146 -11.70 -21.37 0.63
C GLU A 146 -10.92 -21.30 1.96
N ALA A 147 -10.52 -22.44 2.52
CA ALA A 147 -9.71 -22.50 3.73
C ALA A 147 -8.31 -21.90 3.51
N ALA A 148 -7.63 -22.28 2.42
CA ALA A 148 -6.31 -21.72 2.08
C ALA A 148 -6.41 -20.21 1.80
N TRP A 149 -7.44 -19.79 1.08
CA TRP A 149 -7.65 -18.37 0.79
C TRP A 149 -7.92 -17.55 2.07
N ARG A 150 -8.78 -18.06 2.96
CA ARG A 150 -9.06 -17.45 4.25
C ARG A 150 -7.79 -17.31 5.09
N ALA A 151 -6.97 -18.36 5.19
CA ALA A 151 -5.74 -18.34 5.97
C ALA A 151 -4.76 -17.22 5.54
N GLU A 152 -4.71 -16.93 4.24
CA GLU A 152 -3.83 -15.88 3.69
C GLU A 152 -4.42 -14.48 3.80
N ARG A 153 -5.75 -14.34 3.77
CA ARG A 153 -6.41 -13.10 4.20
C ARG A 153 -6.21 -12.82 5.69
N ASP A 154 -6.25 -13.86 6.52
CA ASP A 154 -5.98 -13.73 7.95
C ASP A 154 -4.51 -13.35 8.19
N LEU A 155 -3.58 -13.82 7.36
CA LEU A 155 -2.18 -13.37 7.39
C LEU A 155 -2.05 -11.88 7.10
N LEU A 156 -2.73 -11.37 6.07
CA LEU A 156 -2.79 -9.93 5.78
C LEU A 156 -3.31 -9.13 6.98
N GLU A 157 -4.40 -9.59 7.61
CA GLU A 157 -4.95 -8.92 8.78
C GLU A 157 -4.01 -8.95 9.99
N ARG A 158 -3.36 -10.09 10.25
CA ARG A 158 -2.35 -10.21 11.32
C ARG A 158 -1.18 -9.25 11.10
N GLU A 159 -0.63 -9.18 9.90
CA GLU A 159 0.49 -8.27 9.60
C GLU A 159 0.08 -6.80 9.66
N HIS A 160 -1.14 -6.45 9.26
CA HIS A 160 -1.67 -5.10 9.44
C HIS A 160 -1.76 -4.72 10.91
N ARG A 161 -2.41 -5.56 11.74
CA ARG A 161 -2.52 -5.29 13.19
C ARG A 161 -1.16 -5.19 13.86
N ALA A 162 -0.23 -6.08 13.52
CA ALA A 162 1.13 -6.04 14.04
C ALA A 162 1.87 -4.75 13.65
N LEU A 163 1.72 -4.27 12.41
CA LEU A 163 2.27 -3.00 11.98
C LEU A 163 1.68 -1.83 12.77
N CYS A 164 0.36 -1.77 12.94
CA CYS A 164 -0.30 -0.69 13.69
C CYS A 164 0.17 -0.62 15.15
N VAL A 165 0.31 -1.77 15.83
CA VAL A 165 0.88 -1.84 17.19
C VAL A 165 2.32 -1.32 17.20
N THR A 166 3.12 -1.74 16.23
CA THR A 166 4.53 -1.33 16.12
C THR A 166 4.68 0.17 15.89
N VAL A 167 3.88 0.74 14.99
CA VAL A 167 3.87 2.18 14.71
C VAL A 167 3.45 2.96 15.95
N ARG A 168 2.37 2.58 16.63
CA ARG A 168 1.90 3.23 17.86
C ARG A 168 2.97 3.23 18.95
N ASN A 169 3.70 2.13 19.12
CA ASN A 169 4.78 2.03 20.10
C ASN A 169 6.01 2.86 19.71
N ALA A 170 6.34 2.91 18.41
CA ALA A 170 7.49 3.67 17.92
C ALA A 170 7.26 5.19 17.97
N GLN A 171 6.02 5.65 17.74
CA GLN A 171 5.65 7.07 17.85
C GLN A 171 5.94 7.66 19.23
N ARG A 172 5.71 6.89 20.31
CA ARG A 172 6.03 7.30 21.69
C ARG A 172 7.51 7.65 21.90
N LYS A 173 8.40 7.13 21.05
CA LYS A 173 9.86 7.35 21.11
C LYS A 173 10.34 8.35 20.06
N GLY A 174 9.44 8.89 19.24
CA GLY A 174 9.77 9.66 18.06
C GLY A 174 10.15 8.78 16.86
N LEU A 175 9.56 9.06 15.71
CA LEU A 175 9.90 8.39 14.45
C LEU A 175 10.81 9.26 13.59
N PRO A 176 11.96 8.74 13.10
CA PRO A 176 12.78 9.47 12.14
C PRO A 176 12.04 9.63 10.81
N ALA A 177 12.33 10.73 10.09
CA ALA A 177 11.70 11.06 8.81
C ALA A 177 11.71 9.92 7.77
N LYS A 178 12.77 9.10 7.76
CA LYS A 178 12.87 7.92 6.90
C LYS A 178 11.79 6.86 7.20
N LEU A 179 11.52 6.58 8.49
CA LEU A 179 10.47 5.62 8.87
C LEU A 179 9.08 6.19 8.63
N LEU A 180 8.87 7.49 8.89
CA LEU A 180 7.61 8.17 8.54
C LEU A 180 7.28 8.02 7.06
N ARG A 181 8.25 8.28 6.18
CA ARG A 181 8.08 8.09 4.73
C ARG A 181 7.72 6.65 4.37
N GLN A 182 8.32 5.65 5.02
CA GLN A 182 8.02 4.24 4.78
C GLN A 182 6.62 3.84 5.26
N ILE A 183 6.18 4.38 6.39
CA ILE A 183 4.82 4.13 6.91
C ILE A 183 3.80 4.80 5.99
N CYS A 184 3.97 6.07 5.60
CA CYS A 184 3.09 6.67 4.58
C CYS A 184 3.10 5.86 3.27
N GLY A 185 4.27 5.38 2.85
CA GLY A 185 4.44 4.54 1.67
C GLY A 185 3.61 3.25 1.73
N VAL A 186 3.53 2.59 2.89
CA VAL A 186 2.72 1.37 3.04
C VAL A 186 1.22 1.65 3.04
N CYS A 187 0.79 2.83 3.51
CA CYS A 187 -0.61 3.26 3.39
C CYS A 187 -1.00 3.49 1.92
N PHE A 188 -0.16 4.20 1.16
CA PHE A 188 -0.42 4.40 -0.27
C PHE A 188 -0.33 3.11 -1.09
N HIS A 189 0.56 2.20 -0.69
CA HIS A 189 0.68 0.87 -1.26
C HIS A 189 -0.61 0.05 -1.11
N ASP A 190 -1.22 0.05 0.08
CA ASP A 190 -2.52 -0.57 0.31
C ASP A 190 -3.61 0.01 -0.59
N ILE A 191 -3.68 1.35 -0.72
CA ILE A 191 -4.68 2.05 -1.54
C ILE A 191 -4.48 1.70 -3.02
N TYR A 192 -3.23 1.68 -3.50
CA TYR A 192 -2.89 1.28 -4.85
C TYR A 192 -3.37 -0.16 -5.15
N HIS A 193 -3.10 -1.10 -4.24
CA HIS A 193 -3.52 -2.48 -4.43
C HIS A 193 -5.02 -2.70 -4.19
N ALA A 194 -5.67 -1.89 -3.37
CA ALA A 194 -7.13 -1.84 -3.29
C ALA A 194 -7.73 -1.53 -4.66
N GLY A 195 -7.25 -0.47 -5.33
CA GLY A 195 -7.64 -0.13 -6.69
C GLY A 195 -7.37 -1.27 -7.69
N GLN A 196 -6.18 -1.87 -7.65
CA GLN A 196 -5.83 -3.01 -8.50
C GLN A 196 -6.80 -4.20 -8.34
N ILE A 197 -7.13 -4.56 -7.10
CA ILE A 197 -8.05 -5.66 -6.81
C ILE A 197 -9.46 -5.34 -7.33
N ARG A 198 -9.93 -4.09 -7.17
CA ARG A 198 -11.23 -3.67 -7.69
C ARG A 198 -11.30 -3.76 -9.21
N LEU A 199 -10.23 -3.38 -9.92
CA LEU A 199 -10.14 -3.54 -11.38
C LEU A 199 -10.13 -5.02 -11.81
N LEU A 200 -9.38 -5.88 -11.12
CA LEU A 200 -9.38 -7.33 -11.39
C LEU A 200 -10.78 -7.94 -11.24
N ARG A 201 -11.51 -7.56 -10.18
CA ARG A 201 -12.89 -7.99 -9.98
C ARG A 201 -13.79 -7.54 -11.13
N ARG A 202 -13.67 -6.28 -11.57
CA ARG A 202 -14.46 -5.76 -12.67
C ARG A 202 -14.21 -6.51 -13.98
N LEU A 203 -12.95 -6.78 -14.32
CA LEU A 203 -12.58 -7.56 -15.50
C LEU A 203 -13.14 -8.98 -15.45
N GLN A 204 -13.18 -9.59 -14.26
CA GLN A 204 -13.75 -10.92 -14.08
C GLN A 204 -15.27 -10.92 -14.30
N GLU A 205 -15.98 -9.92 -13.75
CA GLU A 205 -17.42 -9.75 -13.92
C GLU A 205 -17.81 -9.54 -15.39
N GLU A 206 -17.06 -8.74 -16.14
CA GLU A 206 -17.31 -8.49 -17.56
C GLU A 206 -17.10 -9.73 -18.43
N ARG A 207 -16.15 -10.60 -18.07
CA ARG A 207 -15.95 -11.88 -18.76
C ARG A 207 -17.08 -12.86 -18.50
N GLY A 208 -17.67 -12.88 -17.31
CA GLY A 208 -18.79 -13.78 -16.99
C GLY A 208 -20.11 -13.41 -17.65
N LYS A 209 -20.20 -12.24 -18.29
CA LYS A 209 -21.37 -11.77 -19.04
C LYS A 209 -21.31 -12.11 -20.54
N LYS A 210 -20.16 -12.56 -21.02
CA LYS A 210 -19.95 -13.03 -22.40
C LYS A 210 -20.05 -14.55 -22.44
#